data_AF-A0AAV6CJ16-F1
#
_entry.id   AF-A0AAV6CJ16-F1
#
_cell.length_a   1.000
_cell.length_b   1.000
_cell.length_c   1.000
_cell.angle_alpha   90.00
_cell.angle_beta   90.00
_cell.angle_gamma   90.00
#
_symmetry.space_group_name_H-M   'P 1'
#
loop_
_entity.id
_entity.type
_entity.pdbx_description
1 polymer ?
#
loop_
_entity_poly.entity_id
_entity_poly.type
_entity_poly.pdbx_seq_one_letter_code
_entity_poly.pdbx_strand_id
1 'polypeptide(L)'
;MERNITRIGLINLLMLAVTGAVTLGLSYYSHTRAGEIASLFFGFGFLMSVVAYFQMRLEEKERIERMEYEELSRGGQSESLFANNDPEALPARHSREQFERFFVPGFTILLFVLQVAGAYYLWNSFAKAL
;
A
#
# COMPACT_ATOMS: atom_id res chain seq x y z
N MET A 1 -8.30 -23.14 -1.44
CA MET A 1 -6.92 -22.76 -1.06
C MET A 1 -6.92 -21.29 -0.69
N GLU A 2 -6.84 -20.97 0.60
CA GLU A 2 -6.77 -19.59 1.08
C GLU A 2 -5.45 -18.97 0.65
N ARG A 3 -5.49 -18.10 -0.35
CA ARG A 3 -4.34 -17.30 -0.74
C ARG A 3 -4.15 -16.26 0.36
N ASN A 4 -3.07 -16.37 1.13
CA ASN A 4 -2.73 -15.40 2.17
C ASN A 4 -2.28 -14.09 1.49
N ILE A 5 -3.23 -13.18 1.29
CA ILE A 5 -3.08 -11.91 0.55
C ILE A 5 -1.99 -11.06 1.21
N THR A 6 -1.94 -11.06 2.55
CA THR A 6 -0.92 -10.35 3.34
C THR A 6 0.49 -10.88 3.11
N ARG A 7 0.65 -12.20 2.94
CA ARG A 7 1.97 -12.79 2.61
C ARG A 7 2.46 -12.29 1.24
N ILE A 8 1.59 -12.15 0.25
CA ILE A 8 1.96 -11.65 -1.08
C ILE A 8 2.39 -10.18 -1.00
N GLY A 9 1.63 -9.34 -0.29
CA GLY A 9 1.99 -7.94 -0.08
C GLY A 9 3.35 -7.78 0.62
N LEU A 10 3.60 -8.61 1.65
CA LEU A 10 4.86 -8.57 2.40
C LEU A 10 6.06 -9.02 1.54
N ILE A 11 5.87 -10.06 0.72
CA ILE A 11 6.91 -10.50 -0.24
C ILE A 11 7.23 -9.37 -1.24
N ASN A 12 6.21 -8.68 -1.77
CA ASN A 12 6.43 -7.58 -2.70
C ASN A 12 7.19 -6.41 -2.04
N LEU A 13 6.89 -6.11 -0.78
CA LEU A 13 7.59 -5.08 -0.01
C LEU A 13 9.06 -5.45 0.22
N LEU A 14 9.33 -6.69 0.63
CA LEU A 14 10.69 -7.17 0.83
C LEU A 14 11.49 -7.21 -0.48
N MET A 15 10.88 -7.69 -1.57
CA MET A 15 11.53 -7.70 -2.89
C MET A 15 11.92 -6.30 -3.32
N LEU A 16 11.01 -5.33 -3.22
CA LEU A 16 11.31 -3.95 -3.60
C LEU A 16 12.31 -3.27 -2.66
N ALA A 17 12.31 -3.60 -1.36
CA ALA A 17 13.34 -3.13 -0.43
C ALA A 17 14.73 -3.67 -0.78
N VAL A 18 14.84 -4.98 -1.02
CA VAL A 18 16.10 -5.63 -1.37
C VAL A 18 16.61 -5.13 -2.72
N THR A 19 15.76 -5.12 -3.75
CA THR A 19 16.16 -4.62 -5.07
C THR A 19 16.55 -3.15 -5.01
N GLY A 20 15.80 -2.31 -4.30
CA GLY A 20 16.14 -0.90 -4.11
C GLY A 20 17.49 -0.70 -3.39
N ALA A 21 17.76 -1.46 -2.33
CA ALA A 21 19.03 -1.41 -1.61
C ALA A 21 20.21 -1.84 -2.49
N VAL A 22 20.04 -2.90 -3.29
CA VAL A 22 21.05 -3.35 -4.25
C VAL A 22 21.30 -2.28 -5.31
N THR A 23 20.26 -1.67 -5.87
CA THR A 23 20.40 -0.60 -6.86
C THR A 23 21.07 0.64 -6.29
N LEU A 24 20.75 1.04 -5.04
CA LEU A 24 21.43 2.14 -4.35
C LEU A 24 22.91 1.84 -4.12
N GLY A 25 23.24 0.63 -3.67
CA GLY A 25 24.63 0.20 -3.48
C GLY A 25 25.44 0.21 -4.78
N LEU A 26 24.84 -0.31 -5.86
CA LEU A 26 25.45 -0.28 -7.20
C LEU A 26 25.60 1.16 -7.73
N SER A 27 24.60 2.01 -7.52
CA SER A 27 24.66 3.42 -7.92
C SER A 27 25.77 4.17 -7.20
N TYR A 28 25.94 3.90 -5.90
CA TYR A 28 27.00 4.51 -5.10
C TYR A 28 28.39 4.06 -5.56
N TYR A 29 28.55 2.78 -5.90
CA TYR A 29 29.82 2.24 -6.35
C TYR A 29 30.19 2.67 -7.77
N SER A 30 29.22 2.73 -8.69
CA SER A 30 29.49 3.00 -10.10
C SER A 30 29.49 4.50 -10.46
N HIS A 31 28.97 5.39 -9.60
CA HIS A 31 28.77 6.82 -9.88
C HIS A 31 28.13 7.07 -11.26
N THR A 32 27.25 6.16 -11.70
CA THR A 32 26.61 6.24 -13.01
C THR A 32 25.32 7.03 -12.91
N ARG A 33 25.08 7.93 -13.88
CA ARG A 33 23.81 8.67 -13.98
C ARG A 33 22.60 7.74 -14.17
N ALA A 34 22.82 6.57 -14.79
CA ALA A 34 21.80 5.53 -14.90
C ALA A 34 21.43 4.91 -13.54
N GLY A 35 22.41 4.73 -12.65
CA GLY A 35 22.18 4.27 -11.27
C GLY A 35 21.34 5.26 -10.47
N GLU A 36 21.59 6.55 -10.64
CA GLU A 36 20.84 7.61 -9.96
C GLU A 36 19.35 7.60 -10.39
N ILE A 37 19.08 7.49 -11.69
CA ILE A 37 17.71 7.34 -12.20
C ILE A 37 17.07 6.05 -11.67
N ALA A 38 17.75 4.91 -11.77
CA ALA A 38 17.22 3.63 -11.33
C ALA A 38 16.87 3.65 -9.83
N SER A 39 17.72 4.26 -9.00
CA SER A 39 17.48 4.38 -7.56
C SER A 39 16.21 5.17 -7.23
N LEU A 40 15.92 6.24 -7.97
CA LEU A 40 14.68 7.03 -7.82
C LEU A 40 13.44 6.20 -8.17
N PHE A 41 13.48 5.45 -9.28
CA PHE A 41 12.37 4.58 -9.68
C PHE A 41 12.13 3.44 -8.68
N PHE A 42 13.19 2.80 -8.18
CA PHE A 42 13.05 1.80 -7.13
C PHE A 42 12.55 2.39 -5.81
N GLY A 43 12.96 3.61 -5.47
CA GLY A 43 12.40 4.34 -4.33
C GLY A 43 10.90 4.56 -4.44
N PHE A 44 10.39 4.99 -5.60
CA PHE A 44 8.96 5.12 -5.83
C PHE A 44 8.23 3.77 -5.83
N GLY A 45 8.83 2.74 -6.42
CA GLY A 45 8.30 1.38 -6.38
C GLY A 45 8.17 0.86 -4.94
N PHE A 46 9.18 1.10 -4.11
CA PHE A 46 9.15 0.76 -2.69
C PHE A 46 8.03 1.49 -1.95
N LEU A 47 7.88 2.81 -2.12
CA LEU A 47 6.79 3.58 -1.52
C LEU A 47 5.41 3.04 -1.92
N MET A 48 5.22 2.71 -3.20
CA MET A 48 4.00 2.08 -3.70
C MET A 48 3.75 0.72 -3.04
N SER A 49 4.80 -0.09 -2.86
CA SER A 49 4.69 -1.40 -2.22
C SER A 49 4.28 -1.32 -0.76
N VAL A 50 4.78 -0.31 -0.03
CA VAL A 50 4.35 -0.04 1.35
C VAL A 50 2.84 0.21 1.40
N VAL A 51 2.33 1.09 0.54
CA VAL A 51 0.89 1.39 0.50
C VAL A 51 0.06 0.18 0.06
N ALA A 52 0.52 -0.57 -0.94
CA ALA A 52 -0.13 -1.81 -1.36
C ALA A 52 -0.19 -2.85 -0.23
N TYR A 53 0.87 -2.98 0.58
CA TYR A 53 0.87 -3.83 1.76
C TYR A 53 -0.18 -3.38 2.80
N PHE A 54 -0.29 -2.07 3.04
CA PHE A 54 -1.33 -1.54 3.93
C PHE A 54 -2.74 -1.80 3.41
N GLN A 55 -3.00 -1.61 2.11
CA GLN A 55 -4.29 -1.92 1.48
C GLN A 55 -4.66 -3.40 1.66
N MET A 56 -3.73 -4.31 1.35
CA MET A 56 -3.93 -5.76 1.49
C MET A 56 -4.18 -6.19 2.94
N ARG A 57 -3.45 -5.61 3.90
CA ARG A 57 -3.64 -5.91 5.33
C ARG A 57 -5.00 -5.44 5.85
N LEU A 58 -5.51 -4.34 5.30
CA LEU A 58 -6.81 -3.79 5.66
C LEU A 58 -7.95 -4.61 5.03
N GLU A 59 -7.76 -5.07 3.80
CA GLU A 59 -8.67 -5.99 3.11
C GLU A 59 -8.78 -7.35 3.81
N GLU A 60 -7.67 -7.90 4.34
CA GLU A 60 -7.69 -9.15 5.09
C GLU A 60 -8.52 -9.04 6.38
N LYS A 61 -8.45 -7.91 7.09
CA LYS A 61 -9.25 -7.67 8.30
C LYS A 61 -10.74 -7.63 8.00
N GLU A 62 -11.13 -6.90 6.95
CA GLU A 62 -12.53 -6.88 6.53
C GLU A 62 -13.03 -8.26 6.10
N ARG A 63 -12.18 -9.04 5.43
CA ARG A 63 -12.53 -10.39 5.00
C ARG A 63 -12.81 -11.30 6.19
N ILE A 64 -12.01 -11.21 7.26
CA ILE A 64 -12.19 -12.00 8.48
C ILE A 64 -13.47 -11.61 9.20
N GLU A 65 -13.69 -10.31 9.42
CA GLU A 65 -14.92 -9.83 10.08
C GLU A 65 -16.18 -10.23 9.29
N ARG A 66 -16.15 -10.16 7.95
CA ARG A 66 -17.29 -10.59 7.12
C ARG A 66 -17.63 -12.07 7.30
N MET A 67 -16.62 -12.93 7.46
CA MET A 67 -16.81 -14.36 7.70
C MET A 67 -17.38 -14.61 9.11
N GLU A 68 -16.92 -13.88 10.12
CA GLU A 68 -17.46 -13.96 11.49
C GLU A 68 -18.94 -13.54 11.55
N TYR A 69 -19.32 -12.47 10.85
CA TYR A 69 -20.74 -12.07 10.74
C TYR A 69 -21.60 -13.11 10.01
N GLU A 70 -21.07 -13.74 8.96
CA GLU A 70 -21.79 -14.79 8.24
C GLU A 70 -21.99 -16.05 9.12
N GLU A 71 -21.01 -16.40 9.95
CA GLU A 71 -21.14 -17.49 10.93
C GLU A 71 -22.13 -17.17 12.06
N LEU A 72 -22.10 -15.95 12.62
CA LEU A 72 -23.06 -15.51 13.63
C LEU A 72 -24.51 -15.51 13.09
N SER A 73 -24.71 -15.09 11.84
CA SER A 73 -26.03 -15.11 11.20
C SER A 73 -26.53 -16.52 10.88
N ARG A 74 -25.62 -17.48 10.62
CA ARG A 74 -25.96 -18.90 10.43
C ARG A 74 -26.19 -19.65 11.74
N GLY A 75 -25.53 -19.25 12.83
CA GLY A 75 -25.67 -19.88 14.15
C GLY A 75 -26.78 -19.31 15.04
N GLY A 76 -27.27 -18.09 14.77
CA GLY A 76 -28.17 -17.31 15.63
C GLY A 76 -29.60 -17.11 15.11
N GLN A 77 -30.15 -18.06 14.36
CA GLN A 77 -31.53 -17.96 13.83
C GLN A 77 -32.64 -18.28 14.86
N SER A 78 -32.29 -18.41 16.15
CA SER A 78 -33.25 -18.62 17.23
C SER A 78 -33.15 -17.51 18.28
N GLU A 79 -34.09 -16.57 18.19
CA GLU A 79 -34.57 -15.70 19.27
C GLU A 79 -33.61 -14.63 19.84
N SER A 80 -33.59 -13.43 19.24
CA SER A 80 -33.67 -12.23 20.08
C SER A 80 -34.31 -11.05 19.35
N LEU A 81 -35.17 -10.32 20.06
CA LEU A 81 -35.92 -9.13 19.64
C LEU A 81 -35.03 -7.91 19.28
N PHE A 82 -33.72 -8.10 19.11
CA PHE A 82 -32.75 -7.09 18.69
C PHE A 82 -32.47 -7.11 17.18
N ALA A 83 -33.22 -7.89 16.40
CA ALA A 83 -33.08 -8.00 14.94
C ALA A 83 -33.35 -6.70 14.14
N ASN A 84 -33.64 -5.58 14.82
CA ASN A 84 -33.98 -4.29 14.21
C ASN A 84 -33.05 -3.13 14.61
N ASN A 85 -31.78 -3.37 14.94
CA ASN A 85 -30.79 -2.28 14.99
C ASN A 85 -29.63 -2.56 14.03
N ASP A 86 -29.84 -2.06 12.81
CA ASP A 86 -28.85 -1.63 11.82
C ASP A 86 -27.71 -2.59 11.44
N PRO A 87 -27.85 -3.29 10.29
CA PRO A 87 -26.70 -3.80 9.53
C PRO A 87 -25.72 -2.70 9.03
N GLU A 88 -25.92 -1.42 9.40
CA GLU A 88 -25.04 -0.28 9.10
C GLU A 88 -23.94 -0.03 10.15
N ALA A 89 -23.95 -0.73 11.29
CA ALA A 89 -22.98 -0.52 12.37
C ALA A 89 -21.77 -1.48 12.33
N LEU A 90 -21.10 -1.60 11.18
CA LEU A 90 -19.74 -2.16 11.14
C LEU A 90 -18.70 -1.04 11.28
N PRO A 91 -18.26 -0.68 12.51
CA PRO A 91 -17.29 0.40 12.74
C PRO A 91 -15.95 0.20 11.98
N ALA A 92 -15.61 -1.04 11.66
CA ALA A 92 -14.42 -1.38 10.87
C ALA A 92 -14.53 -0.96 9.39
N ARG A 93 -15.73 -1.04 8.80
CA ARG A 93 -15.98 -0.69 7.40
C ARG A 93 -15.93 0.82 7.17
N HIS A 94 -16.47 1.59 8.12
CA HIS A 94 -16.37 3.05 8.14
C HIS A 94 -14.91 3.56 8.29
N SER A 95 -14.09 2.84 9.05
CA SER A 95 -12.66 3.14 9.19
C SER A 95 -11.88 2.86 7.91
N ARG A 96 -12.28 1.85 7.12
CA ARG A 96 -11.68 1.56 5.81
C ARG A 96 -12.06 2.58 4.75
N GLU A 97 -13.33 2.93 4.68
CA GLU A 97 -13.84 3.87 3.69
C GLU A 97 -13.25 5.27 3.88
N GLN A 98 -13.05 5.72 5.12
CA GLN A 98 -12.36 6.99 5.38
C GLN A 98 -10.87 6.91 5.07
N PHE A 99 -10.22 5.79 5.37
CA PHE A 99 -8.81 5.59 5.02
C PHE A 99 -8.63 5.58 3.50
N GLU A 100 -9.40 4.79 2.75
CA GLU A 100 -9.30 4.76 1.28
C GLU A 100 -9.68 6.10 0.65
N ARG A 101 -10.73 6.76 1.14
CA ARG A 101 -11.22 8.02 0.57
C ARG A 101 -10.27 9.20 0.82
N PHE A 102 -9.46 9.18 1.88
CA PHE A 102 -8.57 10.30 2.21
C PHE A 102 -7.09 9.98 2.04
N PHE A 103 -6.66 8.79 2.46
CA PHE A 103 -5.26 8.36 2.39
C PHE A 103 -4.82 8.08 0.94
N VAL A 104 -5.64 7.40 0.13
CA VAL A 104 -5.25 7.07 -1.25
C VAL A 104 -5.10 8.34 -2.11
N PRO A 105 -6.04 9.30 -2.09
CA PRO A 105 -5.85 10.55 -2.83
C PRO A 105 -4.70 11.38 -2.29
N GLY A 106 -4.55 11.48 -0.96
CA GLY A 106 -3.45 12.22 -0.34
C GLY A 106 -2.08 11.64 -0.72
N PHE A 107 -1.93 10.31 -0.67
CA PHE A 107 -0.72 9.62 -1.08
C PHE A 107 -0.44 9.77 -2.58
N THR A 108 -1.49 9.73 -3.41
CA THR A 108 -1.35 9.93 -4.86
C THR A 108 -0.84 11.34 -5.17
N ILE A 109 -1.39 12.37 -4.53
CA ILE A 109 -0.92 13.75 -4.67
C ILE A 109 0.53 13.88 -4.18
N LEU A 110 0.85 13.28 -3.03
CA LEU A 110 2.21 13.27 -2.49
C LEU A 110 3.20 12.59 -3.45
N LEU A 111 2.84 11.43 -4.01
CA LEU A 111 3.66 10.73 -4.99
C LEU A 111 3.85 11.56 -6.26
N PHE A 112 2.81 12.22 -6.73
CA PHE A 112 2.91 13.10 -7.89
C PHE A 112 3.91 14.23 -7.63
N VAL A 113 3.82 14.91 -6.47
CA VAL A 113 4.77 15.96 -6.08
C VAL A 113 6.19 15.41 -5.97
N LEU A 114 6.37 14.24 -5.38
CA LEU A 114 7.68 13.58 -5.27
C LEU A 114 8.26 13.20 -6.64
N GLN A 115 7.44 12.73 -7.58
CA GLN A 115 7.86 12.41 -8.95
C GLN A 115 8.27 13.67 -9.71
N VAL A 116 7.50 14.76 -9.60
CA VAL A 116 7.85 16.06 -10.21
C VAL A 116 9.15 16.59 -9.61
N ALA A 117 9.32 16.52 -8.29
CA ALA A 117 10.55 16.93 -7.62
C ALA A 117 11.75 16.06 -8.04
N GLY A 118 11.57 14.73 -8.13
CA GLY A 118 12.60 13.81 -8.60
C GLY A 118 13.01 14.06 -10.05
N ALA A 119 12.04 14.31 -10.93
CA ALA A 119 12.29 14.67 -12.33
C ALA A 119 13.01 16.01 -12.45
N TYR A 120 12.61 17.02 -11.65
CA TYR A 120 13.29 18.32 -11.61
C TYR A 120 14.72 18.20 -11.07
N TYR A 121 14.93 17.39 -10.03
CA TYR A 121 16.26 17.11 -9.48
C TYR A 121 17.17 16.46 -10.52
N LEU A 122 16.68 15.43 -11.22
CA LEU A 122 17.40 14.79 -12.32
C LEU A 122 17.71 15.81 -13.43
N TRP A 123 16.72 16.59 -13.87
CA TRP A 123 16.91 17.61 -14.89
C TRP A 123 17.99 18.62 -14.51
N ASN A 124 17.97 19.14 -13.28
CA ASN A 124 18.97 20.07 -12.80
C ASN A 124 20.37 19.42 -12.70
N SER A 125 20.45 18.14 -12.31
CA SER A 125 21.70 17.38 -12.28
C SER A 125 22.26 17.21 -13.70
N PHE A 126 21.44 16.83 -14.67
CA PHE A 126 21.84 16.72 -16.08
C PHE A 126 22.19 18.08 -16.70
N ALA A 127 21.44 19.14 -16.39
CA ALA A 127 21.66 20.48 -16.92
C ALA A 127 22.95 21.12 -16.39
N LYS A 128 23.34 20.84 -15.14
CA LYS A 128 24.64 21.29 -14.58
C LYS A 128 25.83 20.53 -15.13
N ALA A 129 25.60 19.39 -15.77
CA ALA A 129 26.64 18.47 -16.21
C ALA A 129 26.85 18.48 -17.74
N LEU A 130 26.21 19.42 -18.44
CA LEU A 130 26.38 19.77 -19.85
C LEU A 130 27.15 21.09 -19.95
#